data_AF-A0A1I8IK29-F1
#
_entry.id   AF-A0A1I8IK29-F1
#
_cell.length_a   1.000
_cell.length_b   1.000
_cell.length_c   1.000
_cell.angle_alpha   90.00
_cell.angle_beta   90.00
_cell.angle_gamma   90.00
#
_symmetry.space_group_name_H-M   'P 1'
#
loop_
_entity.id
_entity.type
_entity.pdbx_description
1 polymer ?
#
loop_
_entity_poly.entity_id
_entity_poly.type
_entity_poly.pdbx_seq_one_letter_code
_entity_poly.pdbx_strand_id
1 'polypeptide(L)'
;MTAAGAKPISFFHAVDWSIVFSKDHGRDINVEKMCDVGALLIEFFDLLGFAFKPVRNDVAGNLKKIRNSFEAEPNERRTIGELLQRESDTKADKKDPSGTIGLLWFKRALEYIYKLLTLIYESRDRVEDFGTSELSVKAYDCTLRHRHGWFMRKTFNLVSSASPYRSKLIEKLAYGNVELPHSQIYAAMEPFLDGMRSFVENMDSLLISFGVETPIGAATAEAAADEDAAAADTAAA
;
A
#
# COMPACT_ATOMS: atom_id res chain seq x y z
N MET A 1 16.02 -19.24 7.20
CA MET A 1 15.73 -20.21 6.11
C MET A 1 14.34 -20.76 6.35
N THR A 2 13.32 -20.12 5.79
CA THR A 2 11.98 -20.72 5.70
C THR A 2 12.03 -21.76 4.60
N ALA A 3 11.56 -22.97 4.92
CA ALA A 3 11.53 -24.08 3.99
C ALA A 3 10.70 -23.70 2.74
N ALA A 4 11.30 -23.82 1.56
CA ALA A 4 10.59 -23.67 0.30
C ALA A 4 9.51 -24.77 0.19
N GLY A 5 8.23 -24.38 0.15
CA GLY A 5 7.15 -25.26 -0.31
C GLY A 5 5.86 -25.32 0.51
N ALA A 6 5.81 -24.82 1.74
CA ALA A 6 4.55 -24.78 2.50
C ALA A 6 3.79 -23.48 2.20
N LYS A 7 2.52 -23.59 1.79
CA LYS A 7 1.63 -22.42 1.65
C LYS A 7 1.47 -21.77 3.04
N PRO A 8 1.58 -20.43 3.16
CA PRO A 8 1.39 -19.75 4.44
C PRO A 8 -0.01 -20.04 5.01
N ILE A 9 -0.10 -20.12 6.33
CA ILE A 9 -1.34 -20.46 7.05
C ILE A 9 -2.44 -19.42 6.78
N SER A 10 -2.06 -18.16 6.66
CA SER A 10 -2.92 -17.05 6.29
C SER A 10 -2.10 -15.98 5.58
N PHE A 11 -2.78 -15.01 4.99
CA PHE A 11 -2.17 -13.83 4.38
C PHE A 11 -1.12 -13.16 5.30
N PHE A 12 -1.39 -13.11 6.60
CA PHE A 12 -0.52 -12.46 7.59
C PHE A 12 0.77 -13.23 7.90
N HIS A 13 0.89 -14.49 7.44
CA HIS A 13 2.12 -15.28 7.55
C HIS A 13 2.93 -15.32 6.24
N ALA A 14 2.46 -14.64 5.20
CA ALA A 14 3.10 -14.67 3.88
C ALA A 14 4.33 -13.75 3.76
N VAL A 15 4.59 -12.89 4.76
CA VAL A 15 5.76 -11.99 4.79
C VAL A 15 6.64 -12.31 5.99
N ASP A 16 7.93 -12.51 5.73
CA ASP A 16 8.96 -12.46 6.75
C ASP A 16 9.55 -11.05 6.78
N TRP A 17 9.08 -10.20 7.71
CA TRP A 17 9.52 -8.81 7.83
C TRP A 17 11.01 -8.68 8.18
N SER A 18 11.64 -9.73 8.73
CA SER A 18 13.04 -9.69 9.16
C SER A 18 14.03 -9.65 7.99
N ILE A 19 13.58 -10.02 6.79
CA ILE A 19 14.42 -10.09 5.58
C ILE A 19 14.10 -9.00 4.56
N VAL A 20 13.11 -8.14 4.84
CA VAL A 20 12.70 -7.06 3.93
C VAL A 20 13.69 -5.88 4.01
N PHE A 21 14.26 -5.65 5.19
CA PHE A 21 15.25 -4.61 5.43
C PHE A 21 16.66 -5.09 5.06
N SER A 22 17.43 -4.25 4.37
CA SER A 22 18.80 -4.46 3.93
C SER A 22 19.73 -4.52 5.13
N LYS A 23 20.39 -5.67 5.35
CA LYS A 23 21.36 -5.82 6.44
C LYS A 23 22.60 -4.95 6.26
N ASP A 24 22.95 -4.66 5.01
CA ASP A 24 24.18 -3.97 4.64
C ASP A 24 24.00 -2.44 4.55
N HIS A 25 22.75 -1.97 4.45
CA HIS A 25 22.40 -0.56 4.24
C HIS A 25 21.44 -0.02 5.33
N GLY A 26 21.58 -0.49 6.57
CA GLY A 26 20.79 -0.01 7.71
C GLY A 26 19.33 -0.45 7.65
N ARG A 27 18.39 0.50 7.65
CA ARG A 27 16.94 0.22 7.49
C ARG A 27 16.42 0.45 6.08
N ASP A 28 17.30 0.60 5.09
CA ASP A 28 16.89 0.65 3.68
C ASP A 28 16.27 -0.69 3.26
N ILE A 29 15.49 -0.71 2.19
CA ILE A 29 14.67 -1.82 1.78
C ILE A 29 15.21 -2.38 0.48
N ASN A 30 15.43 -3.71 0.43
CA ASN A 30 15.84 -4.37 -0.80
C ASN A 30 14.68 -4.37 -1.82
N VAL A 31 14.94 -3.97 -3.07
CA VAL A 31 13.90 -3.81 -4.09
C VAL A 31 13.23 -5.13 -4.45
N GLU A 32 13.97 -6.24 -4.55
CA GLU A 32 13.38 -7.55 -4.82
C GLU A 32 12.44 -7.97 -3.68
N LYS A 33 12.87 -7.77 -2.42
CA LYS A 33 12.05 -8.09 -1.24
C LYS A 33 10.82 -7.19 -1.12
N MET A 34 10.93 -5.91 -1.47
CA MET A 34 9.77 -5.03 -1.61
C MET A 34 8.85 -5.55 -2.71
N CYS A 35 9.38 -6.04 -3.83
CA CYS A 35 8.57 -6.60 -4.89
C CYS A 35 7.83 -7.88 -4.48
N ASP A 36 8.43 -8.71 -3.62
CA ASP A 36 7.77 -9.87 -3.01
C ASP A 36 6.56 -9.42 -2.16
N VAL A 37 6.71 -8.35 -1.35
CA VAL A 37 5.59 -7.74 -0.60
C VAL A 37 4.54 -7.14 -1.54
N GLY A 38 4.95 -6.51 -2.64
CA GLY A 38 4.04 -5.98 -3.66
C GLY A 38 3.23 -7.08 -4.35
N ALA A 39 3.82 -8.25 -4.61
CA ALA A 39 3.11 -9.39 -5.14
C ALA A 39 2.05 -9.92 -4.17
N LEU A 40 2.35 -9.94 -2.87
CA LEU A 40 1.36 -10.26 -1.85
C LEU A 40 0.21 -9.23 -1.80
N LEU A 41 0.51 -7.94 -2.00
CA LEU A 41 -0.54 -6.94 -2.06
C LEU A 41 -1.45 -7.11 -3.28
N ILE A 42 -0.90 -7.55 -4.42
CA ILE A 42 -1.70 -7.91 -5.59
C ILE A 42 -2.63 -9.09 -5.25
N GLU A 43 -2.11 -10.11 -4.56
CA GLU A 43 -2.90 -11.25 -4.08
C GLU A 43 -4.03 -10.81 -3.14
N PHE A 44 -3.78 -9.85 -2.24
CA PHE A 44 -4.82 -9.29 -1.38
C PHE A 44 -6.02 -8.79 -2.19
N PHE A 45 -5.79 -8.03 -3.26
CA PHE A 45 -6.90 -7.56 -4.11
C PHE A 45 -7.53 -8.67 -4.94
N ASP A 46 -6.76 -9.65 -5.40
CA ASP A 46 -7.29 -10.83 -6.08
C ASP A 46 -8.24 -11.63 -5.16
N LEU A 47 -7.93 -11.72 -3.86
CA LEU A 47 -8.81 -12.34 -2.85
C LEU A 47 -10.13 -11.57 -2.69
N LEU A 48 -10.13 -10.23 -2.79
CA LEU A 48 -11.35 -9.42 -2.69
C LEU A 48 -12.28 -9.59 -3.91
N GLY A 49 -11.75 -10.02 -5.05
CA GLY A 49 -12.51 -10.44 -6.23
C GLY A 49 -12.61 -9.38 -7.32
N PHE A 50 -13.45 -9.68 -8.33
CA PHE A 50 -13.46 -8.97 -9.62
C PHE A 50 -13.62 -7.44 -9.52
N ALA A 51 -14.42 -6.95 -8.57
CA ALA A 51 -14.65 -5.52 -8.37
C ALA A 51 -13.36 -4.75 -8.06
N PHE A 52 -12.35 -5.39 -7.47
CA PHE A 52 -11.08 -4.78 -7.08
C PHE A 52 -10.01 -4.81 -8.17
N LYS A 53 -10.30 -5.38 -9.36
CA LYS A 53 -9.36 -5.43 -10.50
C LYS A 53 -8.76 -4.08 -10.89
N PRO A 54 -9.50 -2.94 -10.90
CA PRO A 54 -8.91 -1.65 -11.20
C PRO A 54 -7.78 -1.28 -10.23
N VAL A 55 -8.00 -1.48 -8.93
CA VAL A 55 -7.02 -1.19 -7.87
C VAL A 55 -5.84 -2.17 -7.93
N ARG A 56 -6.13 -3.45 -8.14
CA ARG A 56 -5.13 -4.49 -8.36
C ARG A 56 -4.20 -4.17 -9.53
N ASN A 57 -4.74 -3.68 -10.65
CA ASN A 57 -3.97 -3.33 -11.83
C ASN A 57 -3.11 -2.08 -11.63
N ASP A 58 -3.61 -1.09 -10.88
CA ASP A 58 -2.84 0.09 -10.49
C ASP A 58 -1.59 -0.31 -9.70
N VAL A 59 -1.76 -1.11 -8.63
CA VAL A 59 -0.65 -1.63 -7.82
C VAL A 59 0.33 -2.45 -8.66
N ALA A 60 -0.18 -3.34 -9.52
CA ALA A 60 0.67 -4.14 -10.41
C ALA A 60 1.45 -3.29 -11.42
N GLY A 61 0.85 -2.22 -11.94
CA GLY A 61 1.51 -1.26 -12.83
C GLY A 61 2.63 -0.53 -12.11
N ASN A 62 2.39 -0.04 -10.90
CA ASN A 62 3.39 0.62 -10.06
C ASN A 62 4.55 -0.32 -9.70
N LEU A 63 4.23 -1.56 -9.32
CA LEU A 63 5.23 -2.60 -9.06
C LEU A 63 6.10 -2.91 -10.30
N LYS A 64 5.48 -2.95 -11.49
CA LYS A 64 6.20 -3.13 -12.75
C LYS A 64 7.16 -1.98 -13.04
N LYS A 65 6.77 -0.72 -12.78
CA LYS A 65 7.66 0.44 -12.94
C LYS A 65 8.91 0.30 -12.05
N ILE A 66 8.73 -0.09 -10.79
CA ILE A 66 9.85 -0.26 -9.85
C ILE A 66 10.76 -1.41 -10.29
N ARG A 67 10.20 -2.56 -10.66
CA ARG A 67 10.98 -3.71 -11.15
C ARG A 67 11.77 -3.37 -12.40
N ASN A 68 11.15 -2.72 -13.39
CA ASN A 68 11.84 -2.30 -14.62
C ASN A 68 12.99 -1.33 -14.32
N SER A 69 12.81 -0.43 -13.34
CA SER A 69 13.85 0.50 -12.91
C SER A 69 15.03 -0.25 -12.28
N PHE A 70 14.78 -1.21 -11.39
CA PHE A 70 15.81 -2.07 -10.81
C PHE A 70 16.56 -2.87 -11.88
N GLU A 71 15.83 -3.54 -12.77
CA GLU A 71 16.39 -4.41 -13.82
C GLU A 71 17.28 -3.65 -14.82
N ALA A 72 17.09 -2.34 -14.98
CA ALA A 72 17.94 -1.51 -15.83
C ALA A 72 19.37 -1.41 -15.31
N GLU A 73 19.57 -1.32 -13.98
CA GLU A 73 20.89 -1.22 -13.35
C GLU A 73 20.91 -1.97 -11.99
N PRO A 74 20.87 -3.32 -11.96
CA PRO A 74 20.62 -4.09 -10.74
C PRO A 74 21.66 -3.93 -9.63
N ASN A 75 22.90 -3.55 -10.00
CA ASN A 75 23.98 -3.32 -9.04
C ASN A 75 23.93 -1.91 -8.42
N GLU A 76 23.26 -0.96 -9.07
CA GLU A 76 23.20 0.46 -8.67
C GLU A 76 21.83 0.84 -8.10
N ARG A 77 20.89 -0.12 -8.01
CA ARG A 77 19.49 0.10 -7.64
C ARG A 77 18.95 -1.03 -6.74
N ARG A 78 19.83 -1.69 -5.98
CA ARG A 78 19.49 -2.87 -5.18
C ARG A 78 18.57 -2.53 -4.02
N THR A 79 18.72 -1.34 -3.45
CA THR A 79 17.82 -0.80 -2.42
C THR A 79 16.92 0.31 -2.95
N ILE A 80 15.89 0.67 -2.19
CA ILE A 80 15.03 1.81 -2.50
C ILE A 80 15.83 3.11 -2.52
N GLY A 81 16.71 3.33 -1.53
CA GLY A 81 17.56 4.52 -1.49
C GLY A 81 18.46 4.66 -2.70
N GLU A 82 19.11 3.57 -3.13
CA GLU A 82 19.94 3.53 -4.33
C GLU A 82 19.13 3.81 -5.60
N LEU A 83 17.94 3.20 -5.74
CA LEU A 83 17.05 3.44 -6.87
C LEU A 83 16.65 4.93 -6.97
N LEU A 84 16.24 5.53 -5.85
CA LEU A 84 15.86 6.94 -5.78
C LEU A 84 17.05 7.86 -6.12
N GLN A 85 18.22 7.59 -5.54
CA GLN A 85 19.44 8.35 -5.84
C GLN A 85 19.79 8.28 -7.31
N ARG A 86 19.77 7.07 -7.89
CA ARG A 86 20.15 6.86 -9.29
C ARG A 86 19.20 7.58 -10.26
N GLU A 87 17.90 7.54 -10.00
CA GLU A 87 16.92 8.24 -10.83
C GLU A 87 16.95 9.76 -10.64
N SER A 88 17.30 10.25 -9.44
CA SER A 88 17.56 11.68 -9.19
C SER A 88 18.78 12.17 -9.98
N ASP A 89 19.91 11.45 -9.90
CA ASP A 89 21.15 11.82 -10.60
C ASP A 89 20.98 11.89 -12.13
N THR A 90 20.14 10.99 -12.67
CA THR A 90 19.84 10.90 -14.10
C THR A 90 18.65 11.75 -14.53
N LYS A 91 18.02 12.49 -13.60
CA LYS A 91 16.81 13.31 -13.83
C LYS A 91 15.67 12.50 -14.49
N ALA A 92 15.53 11.26 -14.05
CA ALA A 92 14.48 10.32 -14.45
C ALA A 92 13.36 10.23 -13.39
N ASP A 93 13.65 10.62 -12.15
CA ASP A 93 12.76 10.64 -10.98
C ASP A 93 11.37 11.23 -11.27
N LYS A 94 11.31 12.31 -12.07
CA LYS A 94 10.05 13.01 -12.43
C LYS A 94 9.42 12.60 -13.77
N LYS A 95 9.97 11.61 -14.47
CA LYS A 95 9.49 11.20 -15.82
C LYS A 95 8.76 9.88 -15.75
N ASP A 96 7.46 9.86 -16.06
CA ASP A 96 6.72 8.59 -16.16
C ASP A 96 7.02 7.91 -17.51
N PRO A 97 7.38 6.62 -17.56
CA PRO A 97 7.57 5.68 -16.44
C PRO A 97 8.92 5.83 -15.72
N SER A 98 8.89 5.92 -14.40
CA SER A 98 10.07 5.78 -13.52
C SER A 98 9.77 4.90 -12.30
N GLY A 99 10.82 4.31 -11.73
CA GLY A 99 10.72 3.55 -10.49
C GLY A 99 10.32 4.43 -9.31
N THR A 100 10.79 5.68 -9.27
CA THR A 100 10.44 6.69 -8.27
C THR A 100 8.93 6.98 -8.25
N ILE A 101 8.32 7.21 -9.43
CA ILE A 101 6.87 7.42 -9.54
C ILE A 101 6.12 6.15 -9.14
N GLY A 102 6.58 4.99 -9.62
CA GLY A 102 6.00 3.71 -9.22
C GLY A 102 6.02 3.51 -7.70
N LEU A 103 7.15 3.81 -7.05
CA LEU A 103 7.33 3.67 -5.62
C LEU A 103 6.43 4.63 -4.82
N LEU A 104 6.30 5.88 -5.27
CA LEU A 104 5.41 6.86 -4.64
C LEU A 104 3.96 6.35 -4.57
N TRP A 105 3.42 5.92 -5.70
CA TRP A 105 2.03 5.43 -5.75
C TRP A 105 1.86 4.08 -5.05
N PHE A 106 2.85 3.19 -5.15
CA PHE A 106 2.86 1.93 -4.41
C PHE A 106 2.85 2.17 -2.88
N LYS A 107 3.70 3.06 -2.37
CA LYS A 107 3.72 3.43 -0.95
C LYS A 107 2.37 3.96 -0.49
N ARG A 108 1.75 4.86 -1.26
CA ARG A 108 0.43 5.42 -0.93
C ARG A 108 -0.67 4.36 -0.89
N ALA A 109 -0.62 3.37 -1.79
CA ALA A 109 -1.51 2.22 -1.74
C ALA A 109 -1.30 1.37 -0.47
N LEU A 110 -0.04 1.18 -0.05
CA LEU A 110 0.27 0.48 1.20
C LEU A 110 -0.22 1.23 2.43
N GLU A 111 -0.13 2.55 2.49
CA GLU A 111 -0.68 3.36 3.59
C GLU A 111 -2.18 3.14 3.76
N TYR A 112 -2.92 3.13 2.65
CA TYR A 112 -4.35 2.82 2.65
C TYR A 112 -4.64 1.42 3.19
N ILE A 113 -3.90 0.41 2.75
CA ILE A 113 -4.11 -0.99 3.17
C ILE A 113 -3.74 -1.18 4.63
N TYR A 114 -2.62 -0.60 5.07
CA TYR A 114 -2.21 -0.57 6.47
C TYR A 114 -3.32 0.03 7.34
N LYS A 115 -3.87 1.18 6.92
CA LYS A 115 -4.95 1.84 7.67
C LYS A 115 -6.23 1.02 7.68
N LEU A 116 -6.62 0.40 6.56
CA LEU A 116 -7.79 -0.47 6.48
C LEU A 116 -7.66 -1.68 7.40
N LEU A 117 -6.52 -2.40 7.33
CA LEU A 117 -6.27 -3.56 8.18
C LEU A 117 -6.22 -3.18 9.67
N THR A 118 -5.65 -2.02 10.00
CA THR A 118 -5.67 -1.48 11.37
C THR A 118 -7.09 -1.25 11.86
N LEU A 119 -7.95 -0.59 11.07
CA LEU A 119 -9.35 -0.37 11.44
C LEU A 119 -10.12 -1.69 11.61
N ILE A 120 -9.84 -2.70 10.77
CA ILE A 120 -10.42 -4.04 10.89
C ILE A 120 -9.95 -4.70 12.19
N TYR A 121 -8.67 -4.64 12.52
CA TYR A 121 -8.12 -5.19 13.76
C TYR A 121 -8.69 -4.50 15.01
N GLU A 122 -8.81 -3.17 15.00
CA GLU A 122 -9.40 -2.39 16.09
C GLU A 122 -10.88 -2.73 16.32
N SER A 123 -11.58 -3.17 15.27
CA SER A 123 -12.98 -3.59 15.33
C SER A 123 -13.20 -5.08 15.66
N ARG A 124 -12.14 -5.84 15.95
CA ARG A 124 -12.19 -7.31 16.12
C ARG A 124 -13.14 -7.80 17.22
N ASP A 125 -13.31 -7.00 18.26
CA ASP A 125 -14.16 -7.33 19.42
C ASP A 125 -15.66 -7.05 19.17
N ARG A 126 -16.01 -6.48 18.01
CA ARG A 126 -17.41 -6.32 17.61
C ARG A 126 -18.03 -7.69 17.35
N VAL A 127 -19.17 -7.94 17.99
CA VAL A 127 -19.87 -9.23 17.93
C VAL A 127 -20.59 -9.36 16.59
N GLU A 128 -21.18 -8.27 16.11
CA GLU A 128 -21.90 -8.23 14.85
C GLU A 128 -20.94 -8.37 13.64
N ASP A 129 -21.42 -9.07 12.61
CA ASP A 129 -20.80 -8.99 11.29
C ASP A 129 -21.23 -7.70 10.60
N PHE A 130 -20.31 -7.04 9.92
CA PHE A 130 -20.56 -5.74 9.30
C PHE A 130 -19.84 -5.65 7.96
N GLY A 131 -20.37 -4.81 7.05
CA GLY A 131 -19.74 -4.52 5.78
C GLY A 131 -18.45 -3.72 5.97
N THR A 132 -17.35 -4.14 5.36
CA THR A 132 -16.06 -3.43 5.52
C THR A 132 -15.93 -2.17 4.66
N SER A 133 -16.97 -1.82 3.91
CA SER A 133 -17.03 -0.63 3.04
C SER A 133 -16.81 0.67 3.82
N GLU A 134 -17.44 0.85 4.98
CA GLU A 134 -17.27 2.07 5.79
C GLU A 134 -15.84 2.21 6.32
N LEU A 135 -15.21 1.11 6.74
CA LEU A 135 -13.80 1.11 7.17
C LEU A 135 -12.87 1.40 5.99
N SER A 136 -13.19 0.87 4.81
CA SER A 136 -12.48 1.15 3.56
C SER A 136 -12.57 2.63 3.18
N VAL A 137 -13.75 3.24 3.22
CA VAL A 137 -13.92 4.68 3.00
C VAL A 137 -13.15 5.51 4.02
N LYS A 138 -13.24 5.16 5.31
CA LYS A 138 -12.49 5.86 6.37
C LYS A 138 -10.98 5.78 6.16
N ALA A 139 -10.46 4.61 5.79
CA ALA A 139 -9.04 4.46 5.48
C ALA A 139 -8.63 5.33 4.29
N TYR A 140 -9.46 5.39 3.25
CA TYR A 140 -9.23 6.18 2.05
C TYR A 140 -9.20 7.68 2.31
N ASP A 141 -10.16 8.19 3.09
CA ASP A 141 -10.22 9.60 3.48
C ASP A 141 -8.95 10.05 4.22
N CYS A 142 -8.41 9.18 5.09
CA CYS A 142 -7.19 9.47 5.84
C CYS A 142 -5.89 9.38 5.01
N THR A 143 -5.92 8.78 3.82
CA THR A 143 -4.69 8.39 3.10
C THR A 143 -4.69 8.82 1.64
N LEU A 144 -5.43 8.13 0.76
CA LEU A 144 -5.33 8.33 -0.68
C LEU A 144 -6.22 9.45 -1.23
N ARG A 145 -7.29 9.83 -0.51
CA ARG A 145 -8.31 10.75 -1.06
C ARG A 145 -7.70 12.05 -1.57
N HIS A 146 -6.85 12.69 -0.76
CA HIS A 146 -6.23 13.96 -1.10
C HIS A 146 -5.18 13.84 -2.24
N ARG A 147 -4.72 12.62 -2.55
CA ARG A 147 -3.79 12.33 -3.65
C ARG A 147 -4.47 11.91 -4.93
N HIS A 148 -5.74 11.52 -4.88
CA HIS A 148 -6.52 11.11 -6.03
C HIS A 148 -7.24 12.30 -6.68
N GLY A 149 -7.15 12.40 -8.00
CA GLY A 149 -8.05 13.26 -8.78
C GLY A 149 -9.50 12.73 -8.77
N TRP A 150 -10.44 13.55 -9.25
CA TRP A 150 -11.88 13.23 -9.24
C TRP A 150 -12.24 11.86 -9.83
N PHE A 151 -11.61 11.47 -10.93
CA PHE A 151 -11.86 10.18 -11.59
C PHE A 151 -11.47 9.00 -10.68
N MET A 152 -10.33 9.09 -10.01
CA MET A 152 -9.87 8.05 -9.10
C MET A 152 -10.70 8.01 -7.81
N ARG A 153 -11.18 9.17 -7.31
CA ARG A 153 -12.14 9.23 -6.20
C ARG A 153 -13.46 8.51 -6.54
N LYS A 154 -14.00 8.74 -7.74
CA LYS A 154 -15.21 8.06 -8.22
C LYS A 154 -15.01 6.54 -8.36
N THR A 155 -13.90 6.14 -8.97
CA THR A 155 -13.55 4.72 -9.10
C THR A 155 -13.45 4.07 -7.72
N PHE A 156 -12.81 4.73 -6.76
CA PHE A 156 -12.71 4.22 -5.39
C PHE A 156 -14.09 4.00 -4.76
N ASN A 157 -14.99 4.97 -4.82
CA ASN A 157 -16.34 4.85 -4.23
C ASN A 157 -17.14 3.67 -4.81
N LEU A 158 -17.00 3.41 -6.12
CA LEU A 158 -17.63 2.26 -6.74
C LEU A 158 -17.04 0.95 -6.21
N VAL A 159 -15.71 0.85 -6.17
CA VAL A 159 -15.01 -0.37 -5.73
C VAL A 159 -15.22 -0.64 -4.24
N SER A 160 -15.19 0.38 -3.39
CA SER A 160 -15.36 0.24 -1.94
C SER A 160 -16.75 -0.25 -1.56
N SER A 161 -17.77 0.02 -2.37
CA SER A 161 -19.13 -0.51 -2.17
C SER A 161 -19.21 -2.04 -2.36
N ALA A 162 -18.25 -2.62 -3.10
CA ALA A 162 -18.13 -4.07 -3.31
C ALA A 162 -17.28 -4.77 -2.23
N SER A 163 -16.84 -4.04 -1.20
CA SER A 163 -16.08 -4.61 -0.09
C SER A 163 -16.89 -5.71 0.63
N PRO A 164 -16.27 -6.86 0.95
CA PRO A 164 -16.96 -7.96 1.60
C PRO A 164 -17.39 -7.62 3.04
N TYR A 165 -18.31 -8.41 3.59
CA TYR A 165 -18.54 -8.48 5.03
C TYR A 165 -17.26 -8.94 5.75
N ARG A 166 -17.09 -8.50 7.00
CA ARG A 166 -15.90 -8.80 7.81
C ARG A 166 -15.66 -10.30 7.90
N SER A 167 -16.67 -11.11 8.21
CA SER A 167 -16.52 -12.58 8.28
C SER A 167 -15.91 -13.16 7.00
N LYS A 168 -16.43 -12.75 5.84
CA LYS A 168 -15.97 -13.20 4.52
C LYS A 168 -14.58 -12.67 4.17
N LEU A 169 -14.25 -11.46 4.61
CA LEU A 169 -12.89 -10.93 4.47
C LEU A 169 -11.89 -11.78 5.26
N ILE A 170 -12.20 -12.08 6.52
CA ILE A 170 -11.34 -12.89 7.38
C ILE A 170 -11.17 -14.31 6.82
N GLU A 171 -12.25 -14.93 6.33
CA GLU A 171 -12.21 -16.24 5.65
C GLU A 171 -11.30 -16.21 4.41
N LYS A 172 -11.38 -15.15 3.59
CA LYS A 172 -10.50 -14.96 2.43
C LYS A 172 -9.04 -14.81 2.84
N LEU A 173 -8.76 -14.06 3.90
CA LEU A 173 -7.41 -13.85 4.44
C LEU A 173 -6.85 -15.10 5.14
N ALA A 174 -7.72 -16.02 5.55
CA ALA A 174 -7.39 -17.38 5.98
C ALA A 174 -7.21 -18.36 4.79
N TYR A 175 -7.18 -17.85 3.55
CA TYR A 175 -7.13 -18.66 2.32
C TYR A 175 -8.24 -19.71 2.20
N GLY A 176 -9.41 -19.41 2.77
CA GLY A 176 -10.56 -20.32 2.78
C GLY A 176 -10.44 -21.44 3.83
N ASN A 177 -9.46 -21.39 4.73
CA ASN A 177 -9.37 -22.34 5.83
C ASN A 177 -10.45 -22.07 6.88
N VAL A 178 -11.58 -22.77 6.77
CA VAL A 178 -12.73 -22.65 7.68
C VAL A 178 -12.46 -23.21 9.08
N GLU A 179 -11.42 -24.02 9.26
CA GLU A 179 -11.03 -24.58 10.56
C GLU A 179 -10.21 -23.58 11.39
N LEU A 180 -9.64 -22.55 10.75
CA LEU A 180 -8.80 -21.56 11.39
C LEU A 180 -9.68 -20.51 12.10
N PRO A 181 -9.66 -20.43 13.45
CA PRO A 181 -10.51 -19.50 14.17
C PRO A 181 -10.17 -18.05 13.83
N HIS A 182 -11.18 -17.18 13.73
CA HIS A 182 -10.96 -15.74 13.49
C HIS A 182 -10.01 -15.11 14.51
N SER A 183 -10.04 -15.55 15.77
CA SER A 183 -9.12 -15.09 16.80
C SER A 183 -7.64 -15.34 16.47
N GLN A 184 -7.32 -16.46 15.82
CA GLN A 184 -5.96 -16.74 15.36
C GLN A 184 -5.57 -15.87 14.15
N ILE A 185 -6.52 -15.54 13.28
CA ILE A 185 -6.28 -14.60 12.18
C ILE A 185 -5.97 -13.21 12.73
N TYR A 186 -6.75 -12.73 13.70
CA TYR A 186 -6.47 -11.44 14.35
C TYR A 186 -5.14 -11.46 15.11
N ALA A 187 -4.82 -12.54 15.82
CA ALA A 187 -3.53 -12.68 16.49
C ALA A 187 -2.34 -12.62 15.51
N ALA A 188 -2.48 -13.17 14.30
CA ALA A 188 -1.47 -13.06 13.26
C ALA A 188 -1.42 -11.67 12.60
N MET A 189 -2.55 -10.96 12.56
CA MET A 189 -2.65 -9.62 11.98
C MET A 189 -1.84 -8.58 12.77
N GLU A 190 -1.74 -8.70 14.09
CA GLU A 190 -1.01 -7.77 14.95
C GLU A 190 0.49 -7.63 14.61
N PRO A 191 1.32 -8.70 14.64
CA PRO A 191 2.73 -8.59 14.24
C PRO A 191 2.90 -8.24 12.76
N PHE A 192 1.94 -8.60 11.91
CA PHE A 192 1.94 -8.17 10.51
C PHE A 192 1.76 -6.65 10.38
N LEU A 193 0.82 -6.06 11.12
CA LEU A 193 0.60 -4.61 11.15
C LEU A 193 1.84 -3.87 11.66
N ASP A 194 2.54 -4.42 12.65
CA ASP A 194 3.76 -3.83 13.17
C ASP A 194 4.90 -3.81 12.13
N GLY A 195 5.08 -4.93 11.43
CA GLY A 195 6.04 -5.03 10.32
C GLY A 195 5.68 -4.11 9.15
N MET A 196 4.40 -4.10 8.77
CA MET A 196 3.88 -3.26 7.70
C MET A 196 4.02 -1.77 8.02
N ARG A 197 3.76 -1.35 9.27
CA ARG A 197 3.98 0.03 9.73
C ARG A 197 5.44 0.43 9.53
N SER A 198 6.36 -0.35 10.07
CA SER A 198 7.81 -0.11 9.89
C SER A 198 8.20 -0.03 8.42
N PHE A 199 7.66 -0.91 7.57
CA PHE A 199 7.95 -0.92 6.15
C PHE A 199 7.48 0.36 5.45
N VAL A 200 6.24 0.78 5.71
CA VAL A 200 5.65 2.00 5.15
C VAL A 200 6.39 3.25 5.65
N GLU A 201 6.69 3.35 6.94
CA GLU A 201 7.40 4.50 7.53
C GLU A 201 8.82 4.67 6.96
N ASN A 202 9.53 3.57 6.69
CA ASN A 202 10.86 3.65 6.06
C ASN A 202 10.76 4.12 4.60
N MET A 203 9.80 3.62 3.82
CA MET A 203 9.58 4.10 2.46
C MET A 203 9.16 5.56 2.42
N ASP A 204 8.27 5.99 3.32
CA ASP A 204 7.84 7.38 3.43
C ASP A 204 9.02 8.29 3.77
N SER A 205 9.84 7.90 4.75
CA SER A 205 11.04 8.66 5.14
C SER A 205 12.02 8.82 3.98
N LEU A 206 12.25 7.76 3.18
CA LEU A 206 13.11 7.82 1.99
C LEU A 206 12.50 8.73 0.92
N LEU A 207 11.23 8.56 0.58
CA LEU A 207 10.57 9.40 -0.43
C LEU A 207 10.57 10.89 -0.03
N ILE A 208 10.38 11.20 1.26
CA ILE A 208 10.48 12.55 1.81
C ILE A 208 11.91 13.09 1.72
N SER A 209 12.93 12.29 2.08
CA SER A 209 14.33 12.74 2.02
C SER A 209 14.80 13.08 0.60
N PHE A 210 14.19 12.46 -0.41
CA PHE A 210 14.42 12.77 -1.82
C PHE A 210 13.48 13.84 -2.39
N GLY A 211 12.58 14.43 -1.57
CA GLY A 211 11.64 15.47 -2.00
C GLY A 211 10.56 14.97 -2.98
N VAL A 212 10.30 13.65 -2.99
CA VAL A 212 9.30 13.00 -3.86
C VAL A 212 7.92 13.01 -3.20
N GLU A 213 7.87 12.95 -1.87
CA GLU A 213 6.63 12.87 -1.09
C GLU A 213 6.56 14.01 -0.06
N THR A 214 5.34 14.43 0.25
CA THR A 214 5.05 15.38 1.33
C THR A 214 4.28 14.69 2.46
N PRO A 215 4.54 15.04 3.73
CA PRO A 215 3.72 14.55 4.84
C PRO A 215 2.25 14.96 4.68
N ILE A 216 1.32 14.07 5.03
CA ILE A 216 -0.14 14.29 4.88
C ILE A 216 -0.60 15.59 5.59
N GLY A 217 0.00 15.92 6.74
CA GLY A 217 -0.31 17.17 7.47
C GLY A 217 0.10 18.46 6.74
N ALA A 218 1.08 18.40 5.84
CA ALA A 218 1.47 19.53 4.99
C ALA A 218 0.63 19.59 3.71
N ALA A 219 0.34 18.43 3.10
CA ALA A 219 -0.43 18.32 1.87
C ALA A 219 -1.90 18.78 2.01
N THR A 220 -2.48 18.65 3.21
CA THR A 220 -3.85 19.10 3.50
C THR A 220 -3.98 20.61 3.59
N ALA A 221 -2.94 21.32 4.04
CA ALA A 221 -2.90 22.78 4.04
C ALA A 221 -2.77 23.35 2.60
N GLU A 222 -2.03 22.65 1.74
CA GLU A 222 -1.79 23.03 0.35
C GLU A 222 -3.03 22.77 -0.54
N ALA A 223 -3.67 21.60 -0.38
CA ALA A 223 -4.89 21.26 -1.11
C ALA A 223 -6.10 22.14 -0.72
N ALA A 224 -6.17 22.60 0.54
CA ALA A 224 -7.20 23.55 0.97
C ALA A 224 -7.03 24.92 0.30
N ALA A 225 -5.79 25.36 0.07
CA ALA A 225 -5.50 26.62 -0.63
C ALA A 225 -5.89 26.55 -2.12
N ASP A 226 -5.71 25.39 -2.77
CA ASP A 226 -6.08 25.19 -4.18
C ASP A 226 -7.61 25.05 -4.39
N GLU A 227 -8.34 24.41 -3.47
CA GLU A 227 -9.81 24.34 -3.52
C GLU A 227 -10.45 25.72 -3.30
N ASP A 228 -9.91 26.55 -2.39
CA ASP A 228 -10.36 27.93 -2.18
C ASP A 228 -10.06 28.83 -3.40
N ALA A 229 -8.93 28.63 -4.08
CA ALA A 229 -8.59 29.35 -5.30
C ALA A 229 -9.51 28.98 -6.48
N ALA A 230 -9.79 27.68 -6.66
CA ALA A 230 -10.70 27.21 -7.71
C ALA A 230 -12.16 27.65 -7.46
N ALA A 231 -12.59 27.70 -6.20
CA ALA A 231 -13.92 28.20 -5.84
C ALA A 231 -14.06 29.72 -6.07
N ALA A 232 -13.00 30.50 -5.85
CA ALA A 232 -12.98 31.93 -6.10
C ALA A 232 -13.07 32.28 -7.60
N ASP A 233 -12.39 31.52 -8.47
CA ASP A 233 -12.47 31.71 -9.92
C ASP A 233 -13.85 31.33 -10.51
N THR A 234 -14.55 30.39 -9.87
CA THR A 234 -15.90 29.99 -10.30
C THR A 234 -16.98 30.98 -9.87
N ALA A 235 -16.71 31.83 -8.87
CA ALA A 235 -17.62 32.87 -8.39
C ALA A 235 -17.42 34.23 -9.09
N ALA A 236 -16.35 34.37 -9.87
CA ALA A 236 -16.00 35.59 -10.61
C ALA A 236 -16.35 35.55 -12.12
N ALA A 237 -16.97 34.47 -12.59
CA ALA A 237 -17.45 34.28 -13.97
C ALA A 237 -18.98 34.21 -14.03
#